data_AF-A0A195BL23-F1
#
_entry.id   AF-A0A195BL23-F1
#
_cell.length_a   1.000
_cell.length_b   1.000
_cell.length_c   1.000
_cell.angle_alpha   90.00
_cell.angle_beta   90.00
_cell.angle_gamma   90.00
#
_symmetry.space_group_name_H-M   'P 1'
#
loop_
_entity.id
_entity.type
_entity.pdbx_description
1 polymer ?
#
loop_
_entity_poly.entity_id
_entity_poly.type
_entity_poly.pdbx_seq_one_letter_code
_entity_poly.pdbx_strand_id
1 'polypeptide(L)'
;MRPFWLKSGLKGFEEWIFRDVVSSKWIVAPFHGNLPNLSNDPRFHRLNINNNCATDFDISFGGLICNKCLRLKATEDSGDEESQSKDNQKAEKSPLPSIEISPNEHKLQYAYALWYSRRSPGKTNIQSYDQNLKLVGRFASVEQFWGLYSHLVRPSDLTTHTDFHLFKVGIKPMWEDEANQKGGKWIVRLRKGLVSRCWENLILAILGEQFMVGEEICGAVVSIRFQEDIICVWNKTASDVTITARIRDTLRRVLHLPPTATMEYKTHNDSLKNVHRNL
;
A
#
# COMPACT_ATOMS: atom_id res chain seq x y z
N MET A 1 -21.22 46.18 -11.27
CA MET A 1 -19.90 45.53 -11.36
C MET A 1 -19.76 44.55 -10.19
N ARG A 2 -19.56 43.26 -10.46
CA ARG A 2 -18.92 42.31 -9.51
C ARG A 2 -17.41 42.29 -9.84
N PRO A 3 -16.54 41.84 -8.92
CA PRO A 3 -16.13 40.42 -8.93
C PRO A 3 -16.11 39.81 -7.50
N PHE A 4 -16.59 38.59 -7.24
CA PHE A 4 -16.19 37.24 -7.71
C PHE A 4 -15.00 36.65 -6.93
N TRP A 5 -15.25 36.24 -5.67
CA TRP A 5 -14.43 35.25 -4.96
C TRP A 5 -15.35 34.22 -4.29
N LEU A 6 -15.85 33.31 -5.11
CA LEU A 6 -16.38 32.01 -4.70
C LEU A 6 -15.83 31.02 -5.72
N LYS A 7 -14.70 30.36 -5.40
CA LYS A 7 -14.23 29.08 -5.98
C LYS A 7 -12.87 28.68 -5.38
N SER A 8 -12.70 27.36 -5.18
CA SER A 8 -11.49 26.59 -4.88
C SER A 8 -11.09 26.36 -3.41
N GLY A 9 -11.85 25.49 -2.72
CA GLY A 9 -11.48 24.86 -1.45
C GLY A 9 -10.68 23.55 -1.60
N LEU A 10 -9.62 23.53 -2.42
CA LEU A 10 -8.78 22.34 -2.64
C LEU A 10 -7.28 22.56 -2.36
N LYS A 11 -6.81 23.80 -2.21
CA LYS A 11 -5.38 24.06 -1.95
C LYS A 11 -4.91 23.84 -0.51
N GLY A 12 -5.82 23.88 0.47
CA GLY A 12 -5.45 23.73 1.89
C GLY A 12 -5.24 22.28 2.35
N PHE A 13 -5.86 21.32 1.67
CA PHE A 13 -5.79 19.90 2.05
C PHE A 13 -4.47 19.24 1.61
N GLU A 14 -3.95 19.64 0.45
CA GLU A 14 -2.65 19.18 -0.09
C GLU A 14 -1.47 19.60 0.80
N GLU A 15 -1.52 20.80 1.37
CA GLU A 15 -0.52 21.26 2.34
C GLU A 15 -0.68 20.58 3.71
N TRP A 16 -1.90 20.23 4.14
CA TRP A 16 -2.15 19.63 5.46
C TRP A 16 -1.62 18.20 5.62
N ILE A 17 -1.81 17.32 4.61
CA ILE A 17 -1.21 15.96 4.64
C ILE A 17 0.31 16.07 4.84
N PHE A 18 0.96 17.05 4.21
CA PHE A 18 2.40 17.22 4.35
C PHE A 18 2.81 17.95 5.64
N ARG A 19 2.08 18.98 6.07
CA ARG A 19 2.44 19.78 7.25
C ARG A 19 2.11 19.10 8.58
N ASP A 20 1.08 18.26 8.64
CA ASP A 20 0.67 17.63 9.90
C ASP A 20 0.88 16.10 9.92
N VAL A 21 0.75 15.37 8.80
CA VAL A 21 1.05 13.92 8.76
C VAL A 21 2.54 13.65 8.50
N VAL A 22 3.20 14.44 7.64
CA VAL A 22 4.63 14.26 7.31
C VAL A 22 5.56 15.10 8.22
N SER A 23 5.11 16.22 8.81
CA SER A 23 5.99 17.13 9.58
C SER A 23 5.72 17.24 11.09
N SER A 24 4.65 16.68 11.67
CA SER A 24 4.26 16.98 13.07
C SER A 24 4.15 15.74 13.97
N LYS A 25 5.17 15.53 14.81
CA LYS A 25 5.12 15.07 16.23
C LYS A 25 4.28 13.86 16.68
N TRP A 26 3.74 13.01 15.79
CA TRP A 26 3.08 11.75 16.20
C TRP A 26 3.96 10.51 16.04
N ILE A 27 5.13 10.61 15.40
CA ILE A 27 5.93 9.43 15.00
C ILE A 27 7.20 9.21 15.83
N VAL A 28 7.57 10.10 16.77
CA VAL A 28 8.69 9.83 17.69
C VAL A 28 8.44 10.44 19.08
N ALA A 29 7.91 9.64 20.00
CA ALA A 29 8.21 9.80 21.43
C ALA A 29 9.10 8.61 21.84
N PRO A 30 10.39 8.83 22.15
CA PRO A 30 11.21 7.81 22.79
C PRO A 30 10.68 7.59 24.21
N PHE A 31 10.37 6.35 24.57
CA PHE A 31 10.21 5.93 25.97
C PHE A 31 11.59 6.02 26.67
N HIS A 32 12.02 7.21 27.06
CA HIS A 32 13.06 7.41 28.08
C HIS A 32 12.50 8.38 29.13
N GLY A 33 12.61 7.98 30.39
CA GLY A 33 11.70 8.35 31.47
C GLY A 33 11.82 9.76 32.06
N ASN A 34 10.70 10.21 32.63
CA ASN A 34 10.51 10.50 34.07
C ASN A 34 9.09 11.05 34.26
N LEU A 35 8.26 10.32 35.01
CA LEU A 35 6.91 10.76 35.41
C LEU A 35 7.02 11.72 36.60
N PRO A 36 6.33 12.88 36.62
CA PRO A 36 6.07 13.59 37.86
C PRO A 36 5.04 12.84 38.69
N ASN A 37 5.32 12.74 39.99
CA ASN A 37 4.45 12.17 41.02
C ASN A 37 3.08 12.87 41.05
N LEU A 38 2.01 12.15 40.72
CA LEU A 38 0.62 12.52 40.98
C LEU A 38 0.00 11.43 41.86
N SER A 39 0.50 11.31 43.09
CA SER A 39 -0.23 10.68 44.18
C SER A 39 -1.30 11.68 44.65
N ASN A 40 -2.53 11.59 44.13
CA ASN A 40 -3.81 11.96 44.76
C ASN A 40 -4.93 12.18 43.71
N ASP A 41 -5.35 11.16 42.96
CA ASP A 41 -6.68 11.13 42.31
C ASP A 41 -7.55 10.06 43.01
N PRO A 42 -8.71 10.43 43.59
CA PRO A 42 -9.58 9.53 44.35
C PRO A 42 -10.42 8.56 43.51
N ARG A 43 -10.11 8.32 42.22
CA ARG A 43 -10.84 7.35 41.37
C ARG A 43 -10.19 5.98 41.21
N PHE A 44 -9.11 5.67 41.94
CA PHE A 44 -8.52 4.33 41.95
C PHE A 44 -9.19 3.43 43.02
N HIS A 45 -10.32 2.82 42.66
CA HIS A 45 -10.77 1.61 43.34
C HIS A 45 -9.99 0.40 42.82
N ARG A 46 -9.29 -0.22 43.77
CA ARG A 46 -8.53 -1.46 43.73
C ARG A 46 -9.33 -2.59 43.06
N LEU A 47 -8.91 -3.04 41.87
CA LEU A 47 -9.20 -4.38 41.36
C LEU A 47 -7.87 -5.11 41.19
N ASN A 48 -7.65 -6.03 42.13
CA ASN A 48 -6.60 -7.04 42.07
C ASN A 48 -7.16 -8.19 41.22
N ILE A 49 -6.68 -8.38 40.00
CA ILE A 49 -6.98 -9.57 39.19
C ILE A 49 -5.67 -10.08 38.59
N ASN A 50 -5.40 -11.34 38.92
CA ASN A 50 -4.27 -12.14 38.48
C ASN A 50 -4.18 -12.28 36.96
N ASN A 51 -2.97 -12.59 36.51
CA ASN A 51 -2.60 -13.01 35.16
C ASN A 51 -3.58 -14.02 34.54
N ASN A 52 -3.70 -13.93 33.21
CA ASN A 52 -4.58 -14.65 32.28
C ASN A 52 -6.00 -14.11 32.13
N CYS A 53 -6.20 -13.19 31.18
CA CYS A 53 -7.32 -13.30 30.24
C CYS A 53 -7.11 -12.32 29.07
N ALA A 54 -7.20 -12.85 27.86
CA ALA A 54 -7.57 -12.06 26.69
C ALA A 54 -9.04 -11.66 26.87
N THR A 55 -9.34 -10.37 26.76
CA THR A 55 -10.68 -9.83 26.50
C THR A 55 -10.48 -8.56 25.68
N ASP A 56 -10.74 -8.63 24.38
CA ASP A 56 -12.03 -8.27 23.78
C ASP A 56 -12.25 -6.76 23.81
N PHE A 57 -11.70 -6.11 22.77
CA PHE A 57 -12.33 -4.94 22.18
C PHE A 57 -12.93 -5.42 20.85
N ASP A 58 -14.15 -5.90 20.94
CA ASP A 58 -15.00 -6.19 19.79
C ASP A 58 -15.47 -4.86 19.22
N ILE A 59 -14.75 -4.35 18.22
CA ILE A 59 -15.30 -3.36 17.30
C ILE A 59 -15.54 -4.12 16.00
N SER A 60 -16.81 -4.49 15.80
CA SER A 60 -17.31 -5.04 14.55
C SER A 60 -17.20 -3.99 13.44
N PHE A 61 -16.00 -3.81 12.89
CA PHE A 61 -15.83 -3.14 11.60
C PHE A 61 -16.20 -4.16 10.52
N GLY A 62 -17.32 -3.90 9.84
CA GLY A 62 -17.86 -4.70 8.72
C GLY A 62 -17.00 -4.65 7.45
N GLY A 63 -15.71 -4.90 7.56
CA GLY A 63 -14.80 -5.11 6.44
C GLY A 63 -13.95 -6.34 6.72
N LEU A 64 -13.98 -7.32 5.80
CA LEU A 64 -13.09 -8.49 5.85
C LEU A 64 -11.62 -8.02 5.81
N ILE A 65 -11.02 -7.79 6.97
CA ILE A 65 -9.58 -7.68 7.09
C ILE A 65 -9.04 -9.11 6.95
N CYS A 66 -8.14 -9.32 5.98
CA CYS A 66 -7.46 -10.60 5.87
C CYS A 66 -6.53 -10.77 7.08
N ASN A 67 -6.99 -11.53 8.08
CA ASN A 67 -6.24 -11.86 9.31
C ASN A 67 -4.85 -12.48 9.05
N LYS A 68 -4.59 -12.95 7.82
CA LYS A 68 -3.30 -13.54 7.42
C LYS A 68 -2.18 -12.52 7.24
N CYS A 69 -2.49 -11.23 7.00
CA CYS A 69 -1.46 -10.19 6.84
C CYS A 69 -1.06 -9.54 8.18
N LEU A 70 -1.97 -9.58 9.17
CA LEU A 70 -1.81 -8.98 10.51
C LEU A 70 -0.83 -9.75 11.42
N ARG A 71 -0.58 -11.03 11.14
CA ARG A 71 0.20 -11.92 12.02
C ARG A 71 1.30 -12.66 11.27
N LEU A 72 2.30 -11.90 10.80
CA LEU A 72 3.57 -12.47 10.34
C LEU A 72 4.71 -11.86 11.16
N LYS A 73 4.85 -12.33 12.39
CA LYS A 73 6.15 -12.40 13.08
C LYS A 73 6.34 -13.82 13.58
N ALA A 74 7.52 -14.36 13.24
CA ALA A 74 8.14 -15.60 13.70
C ALA A 74 7.44 -16.91 13.31
N THR A 75 7.91 -17.51 12.21
CA THR A 75 8.44 -18.89 12.17
C THR A 75 9.19 -19.06 10.84
N GLU A 76 10.51 -19.21 10.92
CA GLU A 76 11.30 -19.85 9.85
C GLU A 76 11.25 -21.38 10.05
N ASP A 77 11.05 -22.07 8.93
CA ASP A 77 11.45 -23.43 8.57
C ASP A 77 10.98 -24.65 9.38
N SER A 78 10.12 -25.47 8.76
CA SER A 78 10.28 -26.93 8.70
C SER A 78 9.28 -27.54 7.70
N GLY A 79 9.73 -28.57 6.98
CA GLY A 79 9.13 -29.12 5.77
C GLY A 79 7.74 -29.78 5.89
N ASP A 80 7.17 -29.97 4.70
CA ASP A 80 6.25 -31.03 4.27
C ASP A 80 5.19 -31.56 5.24
N GLU A 81 3.96 -31.01 5.14
CA GLU A 81 2.73 -31.79 5.29
C GLU A 81 1.63 -31.25 4.34
N GLU A 82 1.59 -31.74 3.09
CA GLU A 82 0.39 -31.66 2.25
C GLU A 82 -0.56 -32.81 2.64
N SER A 83 -1.33 -32.59 3.70
CA SER A 83 -2.55 -33.35 3.97
C SER A 83 -3.67 -32.79 3.10
N GLN A 84 -4.16 -33.62 2.17
CA GLN A 84 -5.29 -33.31 1.29
C GLN A 84 -6.56 -33.02 2.09
N SER A 85 -7.00 -31.76 2.10
CA SER A 85 -8.39 -31.41 2.36
C SER A 85 -9.02 -30.84 1.08
N LYS A 86 -9.61 -31.75 0.29
CA LYS A 86 -10.59 -31.40 -0.74
C LYS A 86 -11.85 -30.93 -0.02
N ASP A 87 -12.03 -29.63 0.15
CA ASP A 87 -13.39 -29.06 0.16
C ASP A 87 -13.39 -27.54 0.00
N ASN A 88 -14.41 -27.06 -0.71
CA ASN A 88 -14.83 -25.67 -0.87
C ASN A 88 -14.04 -24.76 -1.84
N GLN A 89 -14.20 -25.02 -3.14
CA GLN A 89 -14.20 -23.94 -4.15
C GLN A 89 -15.56 -23.85 -4.84
N LYS A 90 -16.51 -23.24 -4.13
CA LYS A 90 -17.66 -22.55 -4.73
C LYS A 90 -18.04 -21.37 -3.84
N ALA A 91 -17.09 -20.44 -3.64
CA ALA A 91 -17.40 -19.14 -3.07
C ALA A 91 -17.87 -18.22 -4.20
N GLU A 92 -19.13 -17.83 -4.12
CA GLU A 92 -19.85 -16.98 -5.06
C GLU A 92 -19.09 -15.69 -5.39
N LYS A 93 -19.07 -15.31 -6.68
CA LYS A 93 -18.78 -13.94 -7.13
C LYS A 93 -19.95 -13.03 -6.71
N SER A 94 -20.10 -12.77 -5.42
CA SER A 94 -20.91 -11.63 -4.98
C SER A 94 -20.11 -10.34 -5.24
N PRO A 95 -20.74 -9.27 -5.76
CA PRO A 95 -20.09 -7.97 -5.85
C PRO A 95 -19.59 -7.55 -4.47
N LEU A 96 -18.31 -7.20 -4.36
CA LEU A 96 -17.79 -6.63 -3.10
C LEU A 96 -18.63 -5.39 -2.75
N PRO A 97 -18.96 -5.18 -1.46
CA PRO A 97 -19.75 -4.05 -1.04
C PRO A 97 -19.09 -2.72 -1.44
N SER A 98 -19.93 -1.69 -1.60
CA SER A 98 -19.48 -0.31 -1.78
C SER A 98 -18.70 0.15 -0.54
N ILE A 99 -17.67 0.96 -0.75
CA ILE A 99 -16.90 1.54 0.35
C ILE A 99 -17.70 2.73 0.87
N GLU A 100 -18.21 2.63 2.09
CA GLU A 100 -18.87 3.75 2.77
C GLU A 100 -17.82 4.66 3.40
N ILE A 101 -18.03 5.97 3.34
CA ILE A 101 -17.12 6.97 3.91
C ILE A 101 -17.91 7.74 4.96
N SER A 102 -17.43 7.74 6.20
CA SER A 102 -18.09 8.47 7.28
C SER A 102 -18.01 9.99 7.02
N PRO A 103 -19.02 10.79 7.42
CA PRO A 103 -19.00 12.24 7.19
C PRO A 103 -17.80 12.99 7.82
N ASN A 104 -17.17 12.39 8.84
CA ASN A 104 -16.02 12.96 9.54
C ASN A 104 -14.67 12.49 8.98
N GLU A 105 -14.67 11.71 7.90
CA GLU A 105 -13.45 11.21 7.26
C GLU A 105 -13.03 12.07 6.07
N HIS A 106 -11.72 12.12 5.82
CA HIS A 106 -11.15 12.85 4.70
C HIS A 106 -11.15 11.98 3.45
N LYS A 107 -12.10 12.27 2.56
CA LYS A 107 -12.27 11.56 1.29
C LYS A 107 -11.05 11.71 0.38
N LEU A 108 -10.58 10.58 -0.18
CA LEU A 108 -9.57 10.53 -1.22
C LEU A 108 -10.16 10.84 -2.59
N GLN A 109 -9.33 11.29 -3.53
CA GLN A 109 -9.74 11.54 -4.91
C GLN A 109 -10.25 10.28 -5.60
N TYR A 110 -9.59 9.14 -5.37
CA TYR A 110 -9.99 7.82 -5.82
C TYR A 110 -10.03 6.85 -4.63
N ALA A 111 -10.86 5.82 -4.74
CA ALA A 111 -10.75 4.67 -3.86
C ALA A 111 -9.61 3.75 -4.32
N TYR A 112 -8.93 3.11 -3.38
CA TYR A 112 -7.82 2.21 -3.67
C TYR A 112 -8.04 0.82 -3.06
N ALA A 113 -7.40 -0.16 -3.66
CA ALA A 113 -7.34 -1.54 -3.23
C ALA A 113 -5.87 -1.91 -3.00
N LEU A 114 -5.57 -2.43 -1.82
CA LEU A 114 -4.27 -2.98 -1.49
C LEU A 114 -4.30 -4.49 -1.66
N TRP A 115 -3.33 -5.02 -2.39
CA TRP A 115 -3.17 -6.43 -2.67
C TRP A 115 -1.80 -6.92 -2.19
N TYR A 116 -1.74 -8.20 -1.89
CA TYR A 116 -0.53 -8.92 -1.50
C TYR A 116 -0.35 -10.13 -2.41
N SER A 117 0.87 -10.38 -2.86
CA SER A 117 1.20 -11.64 -3.53
C SER A 117 2.56 -12.16 -3.08
N ARG A 118 2.69 -13.49 -2.98
CA ARG A 118 3.97 -14.16 -2.73
C ARG A 118 4.24 -15.14 -3.85
N ARG A 119 5.44 -15.09 -4.41
CA ARG A 119 5.87 -16.03 -5.47
C ARG A 119 6.64 -17.17 -4.82
N SER A 120 6.33 -18.40 -5.21
CA SER A 120 7.17 -19.54 -4.83
C SER A 120 8.47 -19.50 -5.65
N PRO A 121 9.66 -19.64 -5.03
CA PRO A 121 10.90 -19.76 -5.78
C PRO A 121 10.83 -20.96 -6.74
N GLY A 122 11.26 -20.77 -7.99
CA GLY A 122 11.35 -21.85 -8.99
C GLY A 122 10.08 -22.18 -9.80
N LYS A 123 8.91 -21.58 -9.51
CA LYS A 123 7.69 -21.77 -10.31
C LYS A 123 7.32 -20.50 -11.08
N THR A 124 7.71 -20.41 -12.34
CA THR A 124 7.38 -19.32 -13.29
C THR A 124 6.14 -19.64 -14.13
N ASN A 125 5.07 -20.16 -13.52
CA ASN A 125 3.83 -20.38 -14.28
C ASN A 125 2.93 -19.13 -14.23
N ILE A 126 2.70 -18.50 -15.39
CA ILE A 126 1.84 -17.31 -15.57
C ILE A 126 0.42 -17.55 -15.04
N GLN A 127 -0.10 -18.78 -15.15
CA GLN A 127 -1.43 -19.16 -14.64
C GLN A 127 -1.56 -19.06 -13.12
N SER A 128 -0.44 -19.02 -12.38
CA SER A 128 -0.42 -18.93 -10.92
C SER A 128 -0.45 -17.50 -10.37
N TYR A 129 -0.30 -16.46 -11.22
CA TYR A 129 -0.20 -15.07 -10.73
C TYR A 129 -1.51 -14.56 -10.13
N ASP A 130 -2.63 -14.71 -10.86
CA ASP A 130 -3.97 -14.33 -10.38
C ASP A 130 -4.36 -15.13 -9.13
N GLN A 131 -3.97 -16.40 -9.05
CA GLN A 131 -4.23 -17.27 -7.90
C GLN A 131 -3.45 -16.85 -6.63
N ASN A 132 -2.31 -16.18 -6.79
CA ASN A 132 -1.46 -15.74 -5.68
C ASN A 132 -1.74 -14.30 -5.23
N LEU A 133 -2.55 -13.56 -5.98
CA LEU A 133 -2.92 -12.19 -5.67
C LEU A 133 -4.10 -12.15 -4.70
N LYS A 134 -3.86 -11.66 -3.49
CA LYS A 134 -4.85 -11.62 -2.40
C LYS A 134 -5.20 -10.19 -2.08
N LEU A 135 -6.49 -9.87 -2.10
CA LEU A 135 -6.98 -8.57 -1.64
C LEU A 135 -6.76 -8.48 -0.12
N VAL A 136 -6.05 -7.43 0.31
CA VAL A 136 -5.82 -7.14 1.74
C VAL A 136 -6.93 -6.25 2.27
N GLY A 137 -7.31 -5.23 1.51
CA GLY A 137 -8.37 -4.29 1.89
C GLY A 137 -8.61 -3.23 0.82
N ARG A 138 -9.70 -2.50 0.97
CA ARG A 138 -10.08 -1.34 0.14
C ARG A 138 -10.36 -0.15 1.04
N PHE A 139 -10.06 1.03 0.56
CA PHE A 139 -10.29 2.27 1.31
C PHE A 139 -10.57 3.43 0.36
N ALA A 140 -11.32 4.42 0.84
CA ALA A 140 -11.67 5.62 0.08
C ALA A 140 -11.49 6.92 0.89
N SER A 141 -10.98 6.82 2.12
CA SER A 141 -10.58 7.96 2.96
C SER A 141 -9.17 7.78 3.55
N VAL A 142 -8.60 8.87 4.06
CA VAL A 142 -7.29 8.89 4.73
C VAL A 142 -7.32 8.06 6.00
N GLU A 143 -8.40 8.11 6.76
CA GLU A 143 -8.58 7.37 8.01
C GLU A 143 -8.66 5.87 7.74
N GLN A 144 -9.42 5.46 6.72
CA GLN A 144 -9.48 4.07 6.30
C GLN A 144 -8.12 3.56 5.80
N PHE A 145 -7.37 4.40 5.08
CA PHE A 145 -6.00 4.08 4.69
C PHE A 145 -5.13 3.81 5.91
N TRP A 146 -5.09 4.72 6.90
CA TRP A 146 -4.26 4.54 8.10
C TRP A 146 -4.74 3.39 8.98
N GLY A 147 -6.06 3.18 9.08
CA GLY A 147 -6.66 2.03 9.75
C GLY A 147 -6.20 0.69 9.15
N LEU A 148 -5.99 0.64 7.83
CA LEU A 148 -5.41 -0.53 7.18
C LEU A 148 -3.89 -0.58 7.30
N TYR A 149 -3.20 0.49 6.90
CA TYR A 149 -1.75 0.53 6.68
C TYR A 149 -0.95 0.39 7.98
N SER A 150 -1.41 0.98 9.08
CA SER A 150 -0.73 0.93 10.38
C SER A 150 -0.59 -0.49 10.96
N HIS A 151 -1.43 -1.42 10.52
CA HIS A 151 -1.41 -2.82 10.95
C HIS A 151 -0.66 -3.75 10.00
N LEU A 152 -0.09 -3.22 8.91
CA LEU A 152 0.68 -4.02 7.96
C LEU A 152 2.11 -4.22 8.40
N VAL A 153 2.67 -5.38 8.06
CA VAL A 153 4.11 -5.60 8.12
C VAL A 153 4.80 -4.66 7.12
N ARG A 154 5.86 -3.99 7.59
CA ARG A 154 6.63 -3.08 6.76
C ARG A 154 7.31 -3.83 5.62
N PRO A 155 7.46 -3.23 4.42
CA PRO A 155 8.09 -3.89 3.29
C PRO A 155 9.48 -4.50 3.58
N SER A 156 10.30 -3.82 4.39
CA SER A 156 11.63 -4.30 4.82
C SER A 156 11.60 -5.60 5.63
N ASP A 157 10.48 -5.89 6.28
CA ASP A 157 10.33 -6.99 7.23
C ASP A 157 9.58 -8.18 6.61
N LEU A 158 9.19 -8.06 5.33
CA LEU A 158 8.56 -9.13 4.57
C LEU A 158 9.60 -10.14 4.09
N THR A 159 9.19 -11.39 3.98
CA THR A 159 9.99 -12.44 3.34
C THR A 159 10.27 -12.09 1.88
N THR A 160 11.41 -12.53 1.35
CA THR A 160 11.75 -12.36 -0.08
C THR A 160 10.69 -12.96 -1.01
N HIS A 161 10.63 -12.46 -2.24
CA HIS A 161 9.62 -12.83 -3.25
C HIS A 161 8.18 -12.43 -2.90
N THR A 162 8.04 -11.41 -2.06
CA THR A 162 6.77 -10.81 -1.69
C THR A 162 6.56 -9.50 -2.43
N ASP A 163 5.32 -9.23 -2.83
CA ASP A 163 4.90 -8.00 -3.48
C ASP A 163 3.68 -7.40 -2.76
N PHE A 164 3.67 -6.08 -2.55
CA PHE A 164 2.46 -5.31 -2.28
C PHE A 164 2.08 -4.50 -3.52
N HIS A 165 0.78 -4.39 -3.77
CA HIS A 165 0.23 -3.66 -4.91
C HIS A 165 -0.87 -2.72 -4.42
N LEU A 166 -0.70 -1.42 -4.64
CA LEU A 166 -1.72 -0.42 -4.36
C LEU A 166 -2.28 0.11 -5.67
N PHE A 167 -3.53 -0.21 -5.99
CA PHE A 167 -4.16 0.18 -7.26
C PHE A 167 -5.50 0.85 -7.03
N LYS A 168 -5.89 1.73 -7.95
CA LYS A 168 -7.25 2.30 -7.93
C LYS A 168 -8.28 1.17 -8.00
N VAL A 169 -9.37 1.31 -7.27
CA VAL A 169 -10.49 0.36 -7.31
C VAL A 169 -11.01 0.24 -8.74
N GLY A 170 -11.20 -1.00 -9.20
CA GLY A 170 -11.60 -1.31 -10.57
C GLY A 170 -10.43 -1.63 -11.51
N ILE A 171 -9.19 -1.35 -11.10
CA ILE A 171 -7.99 -1.73 -11.86
C ILE A 171 -7.27 -2.86 -11.12
N LYS A 172 -7.16 -4.02 -11.76
CA LYS A 172 -6.33 -5.12 -11.26
C LYS A 172 -4.84 -4.83 -11.49
N PRO A 173 -3.93 -5.23 -10.59
CA PRO A 173 -2.48 -5.10 -10.77
C PRO A 173 -1.94 -6.15 -11.75
N MET A 174 -2.50 -6.16 -12.96
CA MET A 174 -2.24 -7.11 -14.02
C MET A 174 -2.22 -6.37 -15.36
N TRP A 175 -1.40 -6.83 -16.29
CA TRP A 175 -1.23 -6.16 -17.58
C TRP A 175 -2.42 -6.41 -18.52
N GLU A 176 -3.19 -7.47 -18.27
CA GLU A 176 -4.41 -7.83 -18.98
C GLU A 176 -5.58 -6.89 -18.67
N ASP A 177 -5.53 -6.18 -17.54
CA ASP A 177 -6.53 -5.18 -17.17
C ASP A 177 -6.57 -4.07 -18.23
N GLU A 178 -7.77 -3.70 -18.68
CA GLU A 178 -7.97 -2.73 -19.77
C GLU A 178 -7.22 -1.41 -19.52
N ALA A 179 -7.16 -0.95 -18.28
CA ALA A 179 -6.44 0.27 -17.92
C ALA A 179 -4.92 0.16 -18.07
N ASN A 180 -4.36 -1.06 -18.06
CA ASN A 180 -2.93 -1.32 -18.12
C ASN A 180 -2.45 -1.79 -19.51
N GLN A 181 -3.33 -2.25 -20.40
CA GLN A 181 -2.91 -2.87 -21.68
C GLN A 181 -2.04 -1.96 -22.56
N LYS A 182 -2.32 -0.65 -22.57
CA LYS A 182 -1.56 0.37 -23.35
C LYS A 182 -0.54 1.13 -22.49
N GLY A 183 -0.38 0.69 -21.25
CA GLY A 183 0.37 1.38 -20.22
C GLY A 183 1.84 0.97 -20.14
N GLY A 184 2.47 1.49 -19.11
CA GLY A 184 3.81 1.12 -18.73
C GLY A 184 4.07 1.39 -17.27
N LYS A 185 5.32 1.17 -16.88
CA LYS A 185 5.76 1.37 -15.51
C LYS A 185 7.15 2.00 -15.45
N TRP A 186 7.29 2.94 -14.54
CA TRP A 186 8.60 3.33 -14.02
C TRP A 186 9.07 2.32 -12.98
N ILE A 187 10.34 1.96 -13.05
CA ILE A 187 10.98 0.97 -12.18
C ILE A 187 12.17 1.67 -11.50
N VAL A 188 12.19 1.60 -10.18
CA VAL A 188 13.29 2.07 -9.33
C VAL A 188 13.82 0.88 -8.54
N ARG A 189 15.13 0.65 -8.66
CA ARG A 189 15.84 -0.38 -7.90
C ARG A 189 16.50 0.27 -6.69
N LEU A 190 16.22 -0.28 -5.52
CA LEU A 190 16.65 0.25 -4.24
C LEU A 190 17.57 -0.76 -3.56
N ARG A 191 18.64 -0.24 -2.95
CA ARG A 191 19.43 -1.00 -1.99
C ARG A 191 18.57 -1.37 -0.79
N LYS A 192 18.91 -2.48 -0.14
CA LYS A 192 18.24 -2.94 1.09
C LYS A 192 18.23 -1.86 2.18
N GLY A 193 17.17 -1.88 2.97
CA GLY A 193 16.96 -0.93 4.08
C GLY A 193 16.26 0.38 3.69
N LEU A 194 16.11 0.69 2.40
CA LEU A 194 15.44 1.92 1.95
C LEU A 194 13.95 1.74 1.65
N VAL A 195 13.53 0.50 1.38
CA VAL A 195 12.25 0.19 0.75
C VAL A 195 11.03 0.66 1.55
N SER A 196 11.02 0.52 2.88
CA SER A 196 9.86 0.87 3.70
C SER A 196 9.52 2.35 3.63
N ARG A 197 10.54 3.23 3.79
CA ARG A 197 10.37 4.68 3.67
C ARG A 197 9.98 5.09 2.24
N CYS A 198 10.66 4.51 1.24
CA CYS A 198 10.35 4.84 -0.15
C CYS A 198 8.94 4.40 -0.55
N TRP A 199 8.48 3.24 -0.08
CA TRP A 199 7.12 2.76 -0.30
C TRP A 199 6.09 3.68 0.35
N GLU A 200 6.28 4.05 1.61
CA GLU A 200 5.38 4.96 2.34
C GLU A 200 5.29 6.33 1.66
N ASN A 201 6.43 6.95 1.32
CA ASN A 201 6.46 8.21 0.59
C ASN A 201 5.73 8.13 -0.76
N LEU A 202 5.90 7.01 -1.48
CA LEU A 202 5.25 6.82 -2.77
C LEU A 202 3.73 6.74 -2.63
N ILE A 203 3.24 5.87 -1.75
CA ILE A 203 1.79 5.69 -1.61
C ILE A 203 1.13 6.97 -1.10
N LEU A 204 1.75 7.69 -0.15
CA LEU A 204 1.26 8.98 0.30
C LEU A 204 1.23 10.02 -0.84
N ALA A 205 2.25 10.03 -1.70
CA ALA A 205 2.27 10.89 -2.88
C ALA A 205 1.17 10.55 -3.90
N ILE A 206 0.83 9.26 -4.05
CA ILE A 206 -0.28 8.82 -4.92
C ILE A 206 -1.62 9.24 -4.31
N LEU A 207 -1.86 8.94 -3.03
CA LEU A 207 -3.12 9.26 -2.33
C LEU A 207 -3.36 10.77 -2.22
N GLY A 208 -2.28 11.56 -2.08
CA GLY A 208 -2.31 13.02 -2.07
C GLY A 208 -2.21 13.66 -3.46
N GLU A 209 -2.43 12.90 -4.54
CA GLU A 209 -2.50 13.35 -5.94
C GLU A 209 -1.25 14.13 -6.45
N GLN A 210 -0.09 13.95 -5.83
CA GLN A 210 1.12 14.76 -6.06
C GLN A 210 1.73 14.62 -7.47
N PHE A 211 1.32 13.62 -8.23
CA PHE A 211 1.77 13.40 -9.61
C PHE A 211 1.16 14.40 -10.58
N MET A 212 -0.05 14.91 -10.30
CA MET A 212 -0.71 15.95 -11.11
C MET A 212 -0.82 15.59 -12.59
N VAL A 213 -1.08 14.31 -12.87
CA VAL A 213 -1.25 13.71 -14.21
C VAL A 213 -2.70 13.26 -14.47
N GLY A 214 -3.65 13.80 -13.72
CA GLY A 214 -5.07 13.42 -13.81
C GLY A 214 -5.28 11.94 -13.49
N GLU A 215 -5.99 11.23 -14.37
CA GLU A 215 -6.34 9.83 -14.14
C GLU A 215 -5.23 8.82 -14.52
N GLU A 216 -4.09 9.28 -15.01
CA GLU A 216 -3.06 8.43 -15.63
C GLU A 216 -2.44 7.39 -14.68
N ILE A 217 -2.34 7.68 -13.38
CA ILE A 217 -1.82 6.70 -12.41
C ILE A 217 -2.82 5.56 -12.24
N CYS A 218 -2.40 4.33 -12.51
CA CYS A 218 -3.15 3.10 -12.23
C CYS A 218 -2.89 2.63 -10.79
N GLY A 219 -1.62 2.64 -10.38
CA GLY A 219 -1.20 2.12 -9.08
C GLY A 219 0.32 2.05 -8.93
N ALA A 220 0.76 1.44 -7.82
CA ALA A 220 2.15 1.20 -7.50
C ALA A 220 2.37 -0.20 -6.95
N VAL A 221 3.60 -0.69 -7.13
CA VAL A 221 4.03 -2.00 -6.65
C VAL A 221 5.34 -1.85 -5.90
N VAL A 222 5.46 -2.52 -4.74
CA VAL A 222 6.74 -2.75 -4.09
C VAL A 222 7.02 -4.25 -4.05
N SER A 223 8.25 -4.61 -4.39
CA SER A 223 8.69 -5.97 -4.64
C SER A 223 9.95 -6.25 -3.85
N ILE A 224 9.85 -7.16 -2.88
CA ILE A 224 10.98 -7.57 -2.03
C ILE A 224 11.73 -8.70 -2.72
N ARG A 225 12.99 -8.49 -3.07
CA ARG A 225 13.84 -9.53 -3.70
C ARG A 225 15.08 -9.79 -2.86
N PHE A 226 15.94 -10.69 -3.30
CA PHE A 226 17.12 -11.09 -2.53
C PHE A 226 18.18 -9.98 -2.50
N GLN A 227 18.62 -9.50 -3.68
CA GLN A 227 19.72 -8.53 -3.80
C GLN A 227 19.27 -7.07 -3.60
N GLU A 228 18.15 -6.70 -4.20
CA GLU A 228 17.63 -5.34 -4.23
C GLU A 228 16.10 -5.36 -4.03
N ASP A 229 15.53 -4.24 -3.61
CA ASP A 229 14.08 -4.07 -3.59
C ASP A 229 13.67 -3.21 -4.78
N ILE A 230 12.48 -3.46 -5.30
CA ILE A 230 12.00 -2.79 -6.51
C ILE A 230 10.71 -2.06 -6.20
N ILE A 231 10.64 -0.79 -6.58
CA ILE A 231 9.42 0.00 -6.55
C ILE A 231 9.02 0.34 -7.98
N CYS A 232 7.73 0.19 -8.29
CA CYS A 232 7.16 0.52 -9.58
C CYS A 232 5.97 1.46 -9.44
N VAL A 233 5.79 2.35 -10.42
CA VAL A 233 4.57 3.15 -10.62
C VAL A 233 4.03 2.83 -12.00
N TRP A 234 2.74 2.47 -12.09
CA TRP A 234 2.06 2.07 -13.31
C TRP A 234 1.15 3.18 -13.81
N ASN A 235 1.14 3.42 -15.11
CA ASN A 235 0.28 4.41 -15.74
C ASN A 235 -0.40 3.89 -17.03
N LYS A 236 -1.54 4.50 -17.37
CA LYS A 236 -2.44 4.07 -18.45
C LYS A 236 -1.83 4.17 -19.85
N THR A 237 -1.10 5.25 -20.12
CA THR A 237 -0.68 5.58 -21.49
C THR A 237 0.84 5.64 -21.63
N ALA A 238 1.46 4.61 -22.18
CA ALA A 238 2.93 4.58 -22.33
C ALA A 238 3.47 5.47 -23.46
N SER A 239 2.66 5.80 -24.45
CA SER A 239 3.06 6.64 -25.59
C SER A 239 3.15 8.13 -25.24
N ASP A 240 2.58 8.56 -24.12
CA ASP A 240 2.64 9.96 -23.69
C ASP A 240 3.95 10.25 -22.95
N VAL A 241 4.92 10.78 -23.69
CA VAL A 241 6.25 11.13 -23.18
C VAL A 241 6.18 12.24 -22.12
N THR A 242 5.21 13.16 -22.22
CA THR A 242 5.07 14.28 -21.28
C THR A 242 4.59 13.78 -19.92
N ILE A 243 3.56 12.92 -19.93
CA ILE A 243 3.05 12.29 -18.71
C ILE A 243 4.11 11.41 -18.07
N THR A 244 4.75 10.53 -18.86
CA THR A 244 5.77 9.63 -18.33
C THR A 244 6.98 10.39 -17.76
N ALA A 245 7.41 11.49 -18.38
CA ALA A 245 8.44 12.37 -17.83
C ALA A 245 8.01 13.04 -16.52
N ARG A 246 6.77 13.54 -16.44
CA ARG A 246 6.24 14.14 -15.20
C ARG A 246 6.16 13.15 -14.05
N ILE A 247 5.77 11.90 -14.34
CA ILE A 247 5.77 10.80 -13.36
C ILE A 247 7.20 10.54 -12.86
N ARG A 248 8.18 10.45 -13.77
CA ARG A 248 9.59 10.27 -13.42
C ARG A 248 10.09 11.36 -12.47
N ASP A 249 9.82 12.61 -12.80
CA ASP A 249 10.35 13.75 -12.06
C ASP A 249 9.71 13.86 -10.68
N THR A 250 8.41 13.59 -10.59
CA THR A 250 7.70 13.48 -9.31
C THR A 250 8.25 12.33 -8.48
N LEU A 251 8.47 11.16 -9.09
CA LEU A 251 8.99 9.98 -8.41
C LEU A 251 10.39 10.23 -7.83
N ARG A 252 11.29 10.90 -8.57
CA ARG A 252 12.60 11.32 -8.05
C ARG A 252 12.46 12.21 -6.82
N ARG A 253 11.56 13.20 -6.87
CA ARG A 253 11.33 14.17 -5.80
C ARG A 253 10.79 13.50 -4.53
N VAL A 254 9.69 12.75 -4.63
CA VAL A 254 9.01 12.19 -3.44
C VAL A 254 9.81 11.07 -2.77
N LEU A 255 10.60 10.34 -3.55
CA LEU A 255 11.48 9.29 -3.02
C LEU A 255 12.84 9.82 -2.56
N HIS A 256 13.13 11.11 -2.75
CA HIS A 256 14.43 11.74 -2.47
C HIS A 256 15.59 10.98 -3.13
N LEU A 257 15.41 10.58 -4.41
CA LEU A 257 16.44 9.84 -5.13
C LEU A 257 17.61 10.75 -5.50
N PRO A 258 18.86 10.29 -5.36
CA PRO A 258 20.00 11.04 -5.85
C PRO A 258 19.94 11.17 -7.39
N PRO A 259 20.60 12.19 -7.98
CA PRO A 259 20.67 12.34 -9.44
C PRO A 259 21.24 11.11 -10.15
N THR A 260 22.12 10.38 -9.47
CA THR A 260 22.76 9.14 -9.96
C THR A 260 21.84 7.91 -9.93
N ALA A 261 20.68 7.99 -9.27
CA ALA A 261 19.74 6.89 -9.25
C ALA A 261 19.21 6.59 -10.65
N THR A 262 19.38 5.33 -11.06
CA THR A 262 18.86 4.82 -12.32
C THR A 262 17.36 4.56 -12.18
N MET A 263 16.62 4.98 -13.20
CA MET A 263 15.19 4.72 -13.32
C MET A 263 14.93 4.21 -14.72
N GLU A 264 14.14 3.15 -14.83
CA GLU A 264 13.88 2.47 -16.09
C GLU A 264 12.38 2.54 -16.38
N TYR A 265 12.00 2.98 -17.58
CA TYR A 265 10.62 2.90 -18.03
C TYR A 265 10.44 1.69 -18.93
N LYS A 266 9.39 0.90 -18.69
CA LYS A 266 9.04 -0.25 -19.53
C LYS A 266 7.57 -0.24 -19.86
N THR A 267 7.24 -0.45 -21.12
CA THR A 267 5.86 -0.78 -21.51
C THR A 267 5.49 -2.14 -20.94
N HIS A 268 4.20 -2.37 -20.69
CA HIS A 268 3.75 -3.68 -20.23
C HIS A 268 3.99 -4.77 -21.28
N ASN A 269 3.79 -4.45 -22.57
CA ASN A 269 4.03 -5.35 -23.68
C ASN A 269 5.51 -5.79 -23.80
N ASP A 270 6.46 -4.87 -23.62
CA ASP A 270 7.89 -5.23 -23.69
C ASP A 270 8.34 -6.01 -22.44
N SER A 271 7.71 -5.77 -21.29
CA SER A 271 7.94 -6.56 -20.09
C SER A 271 7.56 -8.03 -20.29
N LEU A 272 6.48 -8.32 -21.03
CA LEU A 272 6.04 -9.69 -21.32
C LEU A 272 6.99 -10.42 -22.26
N LYS A 273 7.45 -9.78 -23.33
CA LYS A 273 8.41 -10.38 -24.28
C LYS A 273 9.69 -10.82 -23.57
N ASN A 274 10.14 -10.05 -22.58
CA ASN A 274 11.30 -10.39 -21.77
C ASN A 274 11.06 -11.57 -20.81
N VAL A 275 9.83 -11.80 -20.36
CA VAL A 275 9.49 -13.02 -19.59
C VAL A 275 9.55 -14.25 -20.49
N HIS A 276 9.02 -14.17 -21.72
CA HIS A 276 8.98 -15.30 -22.65
C HIS A 276 10.36 -15.67 -23.23
N ARG A 277 11.31 -14.73 -23.29
CA ARG A 277 12.68 -15.02 -23.74
C ARG A 277 13.56 -15.72 -22.69
N ASN A 278 13.15 -15.70 -21.42
CA ASN A 278 13.90 -16.30 -20.32
C ASN A 278 13.25 -17.61 -19.82
N LEU A 279 12.32 -18.16 -20.61
CA LEU A 279 11.80 -19.53 -20.52
C LEU A 279 12.43 -20.34 -21.66
#